data_AF-A0A1G0H1U6-F1
#
_entry.id   AF-A0A1G0H1U6-F1
#
_cell.length_a   1.000
_cell.length_b   1.000
_cell.length_c   1.000
_cell.angle_alpha   90.00
_cell.angle_beta   90.00
_cell.angle_gamma   90.00
#
_symmetry.space_group_name_H-M   'P 1'
#
loop_
_entity.id
_entity.type
_entity.pdbx_description
1 polymer ?
#
loop_
_entity_poly.entity_id
_entity_poly.type
_entity_poly.pdbx_seq_one_letter_code
_entity_poly.pdbx_strand_id
1 'polypeptide(L)'
;MKINIQGLDKAKLLQALFNNSKPLGLGFFDKDSNKEMTYTEAQQIVAEGMDFDYLNGRVMKIDLSGDELDPCGYDCENGQGSVLKVVTALKNGVEVAFNKAAPTNKMEALAAQGKIHEAMDEAPIRILQYCTRR
;
A
#
# COMPACT_ATOMS: atom_id res chain seq x y z
N MET A 1 -7.75 16.81 4.96
CA MET A 1 -7.69 17.34 3.59
C MET A 1 -8.01 16.19 2.66
N LYS A 2 -8.93 16.34 1.70
CA LYS A 2 -9.22 15.30 0.71
C LYS A 2 -8.60 15.64 -0.63
N ILE A 3 -8.33 14.63 -1.45
CA ILE A 3 -7.72 14.76 -2.78
C ILE A 3 -8.76 14.37 -3.82
N ASN A 4 -9.00 15.24 -4.80
CA ASN A 4 -9.90 14.95 -5.91
C ASN A 4 -9.29 13.87 -6.83
N ILE A 5 -10.04 12.79 -7.03
CA ILE A 5 -9.73 11.64 -7.89
C ILE A 5 -10.79 11.45 -9.00
N GLN A 6 -11.63 12.45 -9.24
CA GLN A 6 -12.66 12.42 -10.28
C GLN A 6 -12.03 12.21 -11.66
N GLY A 7 -12.67 11.37 -12.47
CA GLY A 7 -12.23 11.07 -13.84
C GLY A 7 -10.99 10.19 -13.96
N LEU A 8 -10.39 9.77 -12.84
CA LEU A 8 -9.32 8.76 -12.87
C LEU A 8 -9.89 7.36 -12.98
N ASP A 9 -9.22 6.52 -13.78
CA ASP A 9 -9.44 5.08 -13.79
C ASP A 9 -9.08 4.52 -12.41
N LYS A 10 -10.07 3.93 -11.72
CA LYS A 10 -9.93 3.43 -10.35
C LYS A 10 -8.95 2.26 -10.25
N ALA A 11 -8.89 1.41 -11.27
CA ALA A 11 -7.93 0.32 -11.33
C ALA A 11 -6.50 0.85 -11.51
N LYS A 12 -6.28 1.85 -12.38
CA LYS A 12 -4.97 2.51 -12.49
C LYS A 12 -4.56 3.21 -11.20
N LEU A 13 -5.51 3.86 -10.53
CA LEU A 13 -5.25 4.52 -9.26
C LEU A 13 -4.88 3.51 -8.17
N LEU A 14 -5.62 2.41 -8.05
CA LEU A 14 -5.31 1.34 -7.11
C LEU A 14 -3.93 0.74 -7.39
N GLN A 15 -3.66 0.40 -8.65
CA GLN A 15 -2.37 -0.13 -9.09
C GLN A 15 -1.22 0.79 -8.69
N ALA A 16 -1.33 2.09 -9.02
CA ALA A 16 -0.28 3.05 -8.75
C ALA A 16 -0.06 3.29 -7.25
N LEU A 17 -1.13 3.34 -6.45
CA LEU A 17 -1.02 3.42 -5.00
C LEU A 17 -0.38 2.15 -4.42
N PHE A 18 -0.82 0.98 -4.83
CA PHE A 18 -0.23 -0.28 -4.39
C PHE A 18 1.26 -0.35 -4.74
N ASN A 19 1.64 0.00 -5.97
CA ASN A 19 3.02 -0.05 -6.44
C ASN A 19 3.92 1.00 -5.76
N ASN A 20 3.34 2.09 -5.28
CA ASN A 20 4.02 3.12 -4.50
C ASN A 20 4.04 2.82 -3.00
N SER A 21 3.27 1.85 -2.53
CA SER A 21 3.24 1.43 -1.12
C SER A 21 4.45 0.55 -0.78
N LYS A 22 4.56 0.15 0.49
CA LYS A 22 5.56 -0.84 0.94
C LYS A 22 4.94 -1.84 1.92
N PRO A 23 5.34 -3.12 1.90
CA PRO A 23 5.05 -4.03 3.00
C PRO A 23 5.65 -3.48 4.30
N LEU A 24 4.98 -3.76 5.43
CA LEU A 24 5.40 -3.32 6.75
C LEU A 24 5.29 -4.45 7.76
N GLY A 25 6.32 -4.68 8.57
CA GLY A 25 6.32 -5.66 9.64
C GLY A 25 5.89 -7.04 9.13
N LEU A 26 4.75 -7.54 9.63
CA LEU A 26 4.24 -8.85 9.24
C LEU A 26 3.85 -8.94 7.75
N GLY A 27 3.69 -7.82 7.06
CA GLY A 27 3.46 -7.78 5.62
C GLY A 27 4.60 -8.40 4.81
N PHE A 28 5.83 -8.48 5.35
CA PHE A 28 6.95 -9.15 4.71
C PHE A 28 6.83 -10.69 4.68
N PHE A 29 5.92 -11.28 5.46
CA PHE A 29 5.64 -12.72 5.41
C PHE A 29 4.71 -13.12 4.25
N ASP A 30 4.08 -12.14 3.60
CA ASP A 30 3.33 -12.40 2.38
C ASP A 30 4.30 -12.81 1.27
N LYS A 31 4.00 -13.93 0.59
CA LYS A 31 4.79 -14.46 -0.53
C LYS A 31 4.93 -13.45 -1.68
N ASP A 32 3.96 -12.56 -1.82
CA ASP A 32 3.88 -11.54 -2.86
C ASP A 32 4.15 -10.13 -2.31
N SER A 33 4.72 -10.02 -1.10
CA SER A 33 5.00 -8.74 -0.40
C SER A 33 5.80 -7.73 -1.24
N ASN A 34 6.64 -8.21 -2.16
CA ASN A 34 7.45 -7.41 -3.07
C ASN A 34 7.16 -7.66 -4.55
N LYS A 35 5.93 -8.10 -4.87
CA LYS A 35 5.44 -8.22 -6.24
C LYS A 35 4.71 -6.95 -6.67
N GLU A 36 4.94 -6.52 -7.90
CA GLU A 36 4.18 -5.44 -8.53
C GLU A 36 2.73 -5.88 -8.80
N MET A 37 1.78 -4.97 -8.61
CA MET A 37 0.40 -5.16 -9.06
C MET A 37 0.27 -4.74 -10.52
N THR A 38 -0.31 -5.63 -11.32
CA THR A 38 -0.67 -5.34 -12.71
C THR A 38 -2.02 -4.63 -12.79
N TYR A 39 -2.27 -3.93 -13.89
CA TYR A 39 -3.57 -3.29 -14.13
C TYR A 39 -4.73 -4.29 -14.12
N THR A 40 -4.56 -5.48 -14.71
CA THR A 40 -5.60 -6.51 -14.76
C THR A 40 -5.95 -7.04 -13.36
N GLU A 41 -4.96 -7.27 -12.50
CA GLU A 41 -5.19 -7.62 -11.10
C GLU A 41 -5.95 -6.49 -10.38
N ALA A 42 -5.55 -5.23 -10.58
CA ALA A 42 -6.23 -4.09 -9.98
C ALA A 42 -7.68 -3.95 -10.45
N GLN A 43 -7.98 -4.23 -11.73
CA GLN A 43 -9.34 -4.23 -12.26
C GLN A 43 -10.23 -5.27 -11.58
N GLN A 44 -9.70 -6.48 -11.37
CA GLN A 44 -10.43 -7.54 -10.68
C GLN A 44 -10.75 -7.14 -9.23
N ILE A 45 -9.75 -6.60 -8.52
CA ILE A 45 -9.90 -6.17 -7.12
C ILE A 45 -10.94 -5.05 -7.01
N VAL A 46 -10.87 -4.04 -7.88
CA VAL A 46 -11.81 -2.91 -7.90
C VAL A 46 -13.25 -3.35 -8.22
N ALA A 47 -13.42 -4.43 -9.00
CA ALA A 47 -14.73 -4.98 -9.30
C ALA A 47 -15.37 -5.67 -8.08
N GLU A 48 -14.57 -6.16 -7.14
CA GLU A 48 -15.04 -6.79 -5.89
C GLU A 48 -15.36 -5.76 -4.80
N GLY A 49 -14.64 -4.64 -4.78
CA GLY A 49 -14.84 -3.56 -3.83
C GLY A 49 -13.86 -2.40 -4.05
N MET A 50 -14.13 -1.25 -3.43
CA MET A 50 -13.28 -0.04 -3.58
C MET A 50 -12.80 0.54 -2.24
N ASP A 51 -13.09 -0.12 -1.13
CA ASP A 51 -12.61 0.24 0.21
C ASP A 51 -11.56 -0.78 0.67
N PHE A 52 -10.37 -0.31 1.01
CA PHE A 52 -9.21 -1.15 1.24
C PHE A 52 -8.45 -0.71 2.48
N ASP A 53 -8.42 -1.55 3.51
CA ASP A 53 -7.48 -1.37 4.63
C ASP A 53 -6.10 -1.93 4.29
N TYR A 54 -6.04 -3.13 3.69
CA TYR A 54 -4.80 -3.84 3.34
C TYR A 54 -4.93 -4.60 2.03
N LEU A 55 -3.82 -4.72 1.28
CA LEU A 55 -3.70 -5.60 0.11
C LEU A 55 -2.30 -6.24 0.12
N ASN A 56 -2.21 -7.57 0.05
CA ASN A 56 -0.96 -8.36 -0.04
C ASN A 56 0.15 -7.87 0.92
N GLY A 57 -0.20 -7.70 2.20
CA GLY A 57 0.73 -7.25 3.24
C GLY A 57 1.08 -5.75 3.22
N ARG A 58 0.45 -4.95 2.36
CA ARG A 58 0.63 -3.49 2.27
C ARG A 58 -0.57 -2.75 2.84
N VAL A 59 -0.29 -1.68 3.58
CA VAL A 59 -1.33 -0.80 4.12
C VAL A 59 -1.86 0.09 3.00
N MET A 60 -3.16 0.05 2.79
CA MET A 60 -3.87 0.91 1.84
C MET A 60 -4.65 2.00 2.56
N LYS A 61 -5.58 1.65 3.44
CA LYS A 61 -6.45 2.58 4.19
C LYS A 61 -7.04 3.70 3.32
N ILE A 62 -7.60 3.31 2.17
CA ILE A 62 -8.21 4.21 1.18
C ILE A 62 -9.59 3.71 0.77
N ASP A 63 -10.45 4.64 0.41
CA ASP A 63 -11.71 4.39 -0.29
C ASP A 63 -11.66 5.10 -1.66
N LEU A 64 -11.89 4.34 -2.73
CA LEU A 64 -11.86 4.78 -4.12
C LEU A 64 -13.25 4.95 -4.75
N SER A 65 -14.33 4.64 -4.02
CA SER A 65 -15.71 4.60 -4.53
C SER A 65 -16.26 5.96 -4.95
N GLY A 66 -15.78 7.04 -4.32
CA GLY A 66 -16.18 8.42 -4.60
C GLY A 66 -15.24 9.19 -5.53
N ASP A 67 -15.46 10.51 -5.62
CA ASP A 67 -14.62 11.43 -6.38
C ASP A 67 -13.51 12.08 -5.54
N GLU A 68 -13.46 11.78 -4.25
CA GLU A 68 -12.49 12.29 -3.30
C GLU A 68 -11.89 11.16 -2.47
N LEU A 69 -10.59 11.26 -2.18
CA LEU A 69 -9.83 10.30 -1.39
C LEU A 69 -9.27 11.00 -0.14
N ASP A 70 -9.46 10.40 1.04
CA ASP A 70 -8.80 10.83 2.28
C ASP A 70 -7.42 10.15 2.41
N PRO A 71 -6.30 10.89 2.25
CA PRO A 71 -4.98 10.29 2.21
C PRO A 71 -4.44 9.90 3.58
N CYS A 72 -5.10 10.27 4.68
CA CYS A 72 -4.52 10.21 6.03
C CYS A 72 -4.04 8.80 6.41
N GLY A 73 -4.83 7.78 6.12
CA GLY A 73 -4.49 6.39 6.46
C GLY A 73 -3.30 5.87 5.66
N TYR A 74 -3.31 6.11 4.35
CA TYR A 74 -2.24 5.71 3.45
C TYR A 74 -0.93 6.44 3.76
N ASP A 75 -0.97 7.78 3.86
CA ASP A 75 0.20 8.64 4.02
C ASP A 75 0.89 8.44 5.39
N CYS A 76 0.15 8.03 6.43
CA CYS A 76 0.71 7.71 7.74
C CYS A 76 1.80 6.62 7.65
N GLU A 77 1.57 5.62 6.81
CA GLU A 77 2.44 4.45 6.68
C GLU A 77 3.42 4.58 5.49
N ASN A 78 2.96 5.22 4.41
CA ASN A 78 3.69 5.34 3.16
C ASN A 78 4.35 6.71 2.97
N GLY A 79 4.29 7.59 3.97
CA GLY A 79 4.89 8.92 3.98
C GLY A 79 3.93 10.03 3.56
N GLN A 80 4.08 11.20 4.18
CA GLN A 80 3.22 12.35 3.94
C GLN A 80 3.25 12.81 2.48
N GLY A 81 2.07 13.01 1.88
CA GLY A 81 1.90 13.47 0.51
C GLY A 81 2.09 12.38 -0.55
N SER A 82 2.20 11.11 -0.16
CA SER A 82 2.39 10.01 -1.11
C SER A 82 1.18 9.80 -2.01
N VAL A 83 -0.05 9.89 -1.49
CA VAL A 83 -1.26 9.85 -2.35
C VAL A 83 -1.27 11.01 -3.34
N LEU A 84 -0.94 12.23 -2.89
CA LEU A 84 -0.95 13.41 -3.76
C LEU A 84 0.04 13.27 -4.92
N LYS A 85 1.23 12.74 -4.65
CA LYS A 85 2.25 12.46 -5.68
C LYS A 85 1.71 11.48 -6.74
N VAL A 86 1.09 10.38 -6.30
CA VAL A 86 0.52 9.37 -7.22
C VAL A 86 -0.62 9.97 -8.06
N VAL A 87 -1.57 10.65 -7.43
CA VAL A 87 -2.70 11.27 -8.15
C VAL A 87 -2.21 12.31 -9.16
N THR A 88 -1.22 13.12 -8.79
CA THR A 88 -0.63 14.13 -9.69
C THR A 88 0.08 13.47 -10.88
N ALA A 89 0.84 12.40 -10.64
CA ALA A 89 1.50 11.65 -11.70
C ALA A 89 0.48 11.09 -12.71
N LEU A 90 -0.59 10.44 -12.24
CA LEU A 90 -1.64 9.89 -13.10
C LEU A 90 -2.38 10.97 -13.90
N LYS A 91 -2.69 12.12 -13.28
CA LYS A 91 -3.32 13.24 -13.98
C LYS A 91 -2.41 13.84 -15.07
N ASN A 92 -1.10 13.76 -14.88
CA ASN A 92 -0.11 14.19 -15.86
C ASN A 92 0.26 13.10 -16.89
N GLY A 93 -0.39 11.93 -16.84
CA GLY A 93 -0.09 10.82 -17.74
C GLY A 93 1.25 10.12 -17.48
N VAL A 94 1.79 10.26 -16.27
CA VAL A 94 3.05 9.64 -15.84
C VAL A 94 2.74 8.33 -15.12
N GLU A 95 3.36 7.24 -15.57
CA GLU A 95 3.28 5.95 -14.88
C GLU A 95 4.09 5.98 -13.57
N VAL A 96 3.52 5.40 -12.52
CA VAL A 96 4.17 5.28 -11.21
C VAL A 96 4.92 3.95 -11.17
N ALA A 97 6.25 4.03 -11.09
CA ALA A 97 7.10 2.85 -11.02
C ALA A 97 6.89 2.07 -9.70
N PHE A 98 7.01 0.75 -9.77
CA PHE A 98 7.00 -0.12 -8.60
C PHE A 98 8.24 0.09 -7.73
N ASN A 99 8.02 0.39 -6.46
CA ASN A 99 9.08 0.52 -5.47
C ASN A 99 9.23 -0.81 -4.71
N LYS A 100 10.27 -1.56 -5.04
CA LYS A 100 10.65 -2.74 -4.24
C LYS A 100 11.09 -2.26 -2.85
N ALA A 101 10.41 -2.74 -1.81
CA ALA A 101 10.70 -2.31 -0.45
C ALA A 101 11.95 -3.00 0.07
N ALA A 102 12.88 -2.20 0.60
CA ALA A 102 14.00 -2.69 1.37
C ALA A 102 13.56 -2.97 2.81
N PRO A 103 13.96 -4.11 3.41
CA PRO A 103 13.69 -4.41 4.81
C PRO A 103 14.41 -3.41 5.71
N THR A 104 13.76 -3.00 6.81
CA THR A 104 14.28 -1.99 7.74
C THR A 104 14.81 -2.58 9.04
N ASN A 105 14.46 -3.83 9.33
CA ASN A 105 14.88 -4.55 10.52
C ASN A 105 15.21 -6.02 10.19
N LYS A 106 15.76 -6.73 11.18
CA LYS A 106 16.24 -8.11 11.01
C LYS A 106 15.10 -9.08 10.66
N MET A 107 13.94 -8.94 11.29
CA MET A 107 12.76 -9.77 11.01
C MET A 107 12.30 -9.60 9.56
N GLU A 108 12.13 -8.37 9.08
CA GLU A 108 11.76 -8.10 7.68
C GLU A 108 12.82 -8.64 6.70
N ALA A 109 14.11 -8.52 7.04
CA ALA A 109 15.20 -8.99 6.19
C ALA A 109 15.20 -10.53 6.07
N LEU A 110 14.93 -11.24 7.15
CA LEU A 110 14.81 -12.70 7.17
C LEU A 110 13.55 -13.17 6.45
N ALA A 111 12.42 -12.49 6.66
CA ALA A 111 11.16 -12.76 5.97
C ALA A 111 11.32 -12.58 4.45
N ALA A 112 11.98 -11.49 4.01
CA ALA A 112 12.29 -11.25 2.60
C ALA A 112 13.22 -12.32 1.98
N GLN A 113 13.98 -13.06 2.78
CA GLN A 113 14.83 -14.18 2.36
C GLN A 113 14.08 -15.53 2.37
N GLY A 114 12.79 -15.55 2.74
CA GLY A 114 12.02 -16.78 2.91
C GLY A 114 12.35 -17.55 4.19
N LYS A 115 13.14 -16.98 5.10
CA LYS A 115 13.53 -17.58 6.38
C LYS A 115 12.47 -17.29 7.45
N ILE A 116 11.26 -17.78 7.21
CA ILE A 116 10.06 -17.46 8.00
C ILE A 116 10.23 -17.81 9.48
N HIS A 117 10.78 -18.98 9.79
CA HIS A 117 10.96 -19.42 11.18
C HIS A 117 11.92 -18.50 11.96
N GLU A 118 13.09 -18.21 11.37
CA GLU A 118 14.07 -17.28 11.95
C GLU A 118 13.50 -15.86 12.08
N ALA A 119 12.67 -15.43 11.13
CA ALA A 119 12.03 -14.12 11.17
C ALA A 119 11.01 -14.00 12.30
N MET A 120 10.28 -15.08 12.61
CA MET A 120 9.31 -15.11 13.70
C MET A 120 9.97 -14.96 15.07
N ASP A 121 11.16 -15.54 15.26
CA ASP A 121 11.92 -15.41 16.51
C ASP A 121 12.37 -13.97 16.78
N GLU A 122 12.51 -13.17 15.72
CA GLU A 122 12.93 -11.77 15.76
C GLU A 122 11.75 -10.79 15.76
N ALA A 123 10.51 -11.27 15.72
CA ALA A 123 9.33 -10.42 15.64
C ALA A 123 9.11 -9.67 16.97
N PRO A 124 9.14 -8.32 16.97
CA PRO A 124 8.84 -7.57 18.19
C PRO A 124 7.36 -7.72 18.54
N ILE A 125 7.05 -8.04 19.80
CA ILE A 125 5.68 -7.95 20.34
C ILE A 125 5.31 -6.46 20.42
N ARG A 126 4.78 -5.90 19.32
CA ARG A 126 4.35 -4.51 19.26
C ARG A 126 2.83 -4.45 19.42
N ILE A 127 2.38 -4.05 20.61
CA ILE A 127 0.97 -3.68 20.85
C ILE A 127 0.67 -2.48 19.95
N LEU A 128 -0.19 -2.67 18.95
CA LEU A 128 -0.58 -1.62 18.01
C LEU A 128 -1.27 -0.48 18.77
N GLN A 129 -0.54 0.59 19.05
CA GLN A 129 -1.16 1.89 19.34
C GLN A 129 -1.68 2.43 18.01
N TYR A 130 -2.92 2.03 17.69
CA TYR A 130 -3.67 2.64 16.61
C TYR A 130 -3.82 4.13 16.90
N CYS A 131 -3.49 4.96 15.92
CA CYS A 131 -3.85 6.37 15.91
C CYS A 131 -5.38 6.45 15.83
N THR A 132 -6.05 6.54 16.98
CA THR A 132 -7.50 6.74 17.05
C THR A 132 -7.82 8.11 16.46
N ARG A 133 -8.54 8.13 15.33
CA ARG A 133 -9.23 9.34 14.84
C ARG A 133 -10.05 9.92 16.00
N ARG A 134 -9.80 11.19 16.34
CA ARG A 134 -10.81 12.05 16.96
C ARG A 134 -11.51 12.83 15.87
#